data_AF-A0A1B6E4S2-F1
#
_entry.id   AF-A0A1B6E4S2-F1
#
_cell.length_a   1.000
_cell.length_b   1.000
_cell.length_c   1.000
_cell.angle_alpha   90.00
_cell.angle_beta   90.00
_cell.angle_gamma   90.00
#
_symmetry.space_group_name_H-M   'P 1'
#
loop_
_entity.id
_entity.type
_entity.pdbx_description
1 polymer ?
#
loop_
_entity_poly.entity_id
_entity_poly.type
_entity_poly.pdbx_seq_one_letter_code
_entity_poly.pdbx_strand_id
1 'polypeptide(L)'
;PVDVVDQLCTNYNCAQNTRRWPMVLFYSILNISGINTQIVFCANNITSDVVRRKFLKNLANELMKEHLNERARCTYLPRLTRERIMQICNIEEPEAAPRPEGTIGRCKECGSKRNRKTKYFCQKCSTFLCLEHAQVLCKQCIE
;
A
#
# COMPACT_ATOMS: atom_id res chain seq x y z
N PRO A 1 -8.90 11.91 35.23
CA PRO A 1 -7.83 11.43 36.14
C PRO A 1 -6.74 10.72 35.32
N VAL A 2 -5.49 10.80 35.75
CA VAL A 2 -4.30 10.26 35.05
C VAL A 2 -4.51 8.80 34.58
N ASP A 3 -5.20 8.00 35.39
CA ASP A 3 -5.51 6.59 35.11
C ASP A 3 -6.25 6.35 33.79
N VAL A 4 -7.12 7.27 33.38
CA VAL A 4 -7.88 7.15 32.11
C VAL A 4 -6.95 7.37 30.92
N VAL A 5 -6.01 8.32 31.02
CA VAL A 5 -5.03 8.58 29.96
C VAL A 5 -4.09 7.39 29.85
N ASP A 6 -3.64 6.83 30.97
CA ASP A 6 -2.78 5.64 30.98
C ASP A 6 -3.48 4.41 30.39
N GLN A 7 -4.76 4.22 30.69
CA GLN A 7 -5.58 3.17 30.08
C GLN A 7 -5.68 3.36 28.56
N LEU A 8 -5.95 4.58 28.09
CA LEU A 8 -6.05 4.88 26.65
C LEU A 8 -4.70 4.70 25.93
N CYS A 9 -3.60 5.14 26.55
CA CYS A 9 -2.24 4.93 26.05
C CYS A 9 -1.88 3.44 25.97
N THR A 10 -2.33 2.63 26.93
CA THR A 10 -2.09 1.19 26.95
C THR A 10 -2.88 0.46 25.87
N ASN A 11 -4.16 0.82 25.68
CA ASN A 11 -5.05 0.18 24.70
C ASN A 11 -4.63 0.44 23.23
N TYR A 12 -4.05 1.60 22.94
CA TYR A 12 -3.56 1.99 21.61
C TYR A 12 -2.12 2.51 21.70
N ASN A 13 -1.21 1.61 22.07
CA ASN A 13 0.21 1.94 22.24
C ASN A 13 1.01 1.74 20.94
N CYS A 14 1.76 2.77 20.54
CA CYS A 14 2.68 2.70 19.40
C CYS A 14 4.15 2.40 19.79
N ALA A 15 4.45 2.21 21.08
CA ALA A 15 5.79 1.96 21.57
C ALA A 15 6.34 0.62 21.08
N GLN A 16 7.62 0.61 20.71
CA GLN A 16 8.35 -0.59 20.33
C GLN A 16 9.53 -0.82 21.26
N ASN A 17 9.96 -2.09 21.38
CA ASN A 17 11.16 -2.42 22.13
C ASN A 17 12.38 -1.72 21.52
N THR A 18 13.07 -0.92 22.31
CA THR A 18 14.20 -0.09 21.87
C THR A 18 15.24 0.01 22.98
N ARG A 19 16.51 0.05 22.57
CA ARG A 19 17.64 0.30 23.49
C ARG A 19 18.01 1.78 23.58
N ARG A 20 17.27 2.65 22.90
CA ARG A 20 17.52 4.10 22.85
C ARG A 20 16.46 4.82 23.68
N TRP A 21 16.81 5.28 24.86
CA TRP A 21 15.91 6.01 25.77
C TRP A 21 15.12 7.16 25.10
N PRO A 22 15.71 8.00 24.21
CA PRO A 22 14.95 9.07 23.55
C PRO A 22 13.76 8.56 22.74
N MET A 23 13.83 7.35 22.18
CA MET A 23 12.71 6.76 21.44
C MET A 23 11.54 6.42 22.37
N VAL A 24 11.78 6.05 23.62
CA VAL A 24 10.73 5.79 24.62
C VAL A 24 9.93 7.06 24.88
N LEU A 25 10.62 8.20 25.03
CA LEU A 25 9.99 9.51 25.15
C LEU A 25 9.18 9.86 23.90
N PHE A 26 9.74 9.65 22.72
CA PHE A 26 9.05 9.91 21.46
C PHE A 26 7.74 9.12 21.33
N TYR A 27 7.75 7.81 21.64
CA TYR A 27 6.53 7.00 21.60
C TYR A 27 5.49 7.45 22.63
N SER A 28 5.93 7.86 23.82
CA SER A 28 5.05 8.39 24.87
C SER A 28 4.35 9.68 24.41
N ILE A 29 5.12 10.59 23.80
CA ILE A 29 4.59 11.83 23.20
C ILE A 29 3.57 11.48 22.11
N LEU A 30 3.90 10.54 21.21
CA LEU A 30 3.02 10.15 20.11
C LEU A 30 1.66 9.62 20.62
N ASN A 31 1.67 8.77 21.66
CA ASN A 31 0.45 8.23 22.26
C ASN A 31 -0.42 9.35 22.87
N ILE A 32 0.19 10.25 23.63
CA ILE A 32 -0.49 11.39 24.27
C ILE A 32 -1.05 12.35 23.21
N SER A 33 -0.26 12.69 22.19
CA SER A 33 -0.70 13.52 21.07
C SER A 33 -1.92 12.91 20.39
N GLY A 34 -1.91 11.60 20.13
CA GLY A 34 -3.05 10.92 19.52
C GLY A 34 -4.35 11.03 20.34
N ILE A 35 -4.27 11.08 21.68
CA ILE A 35 -5.43 11.31 22.56
C ILE A 35 -5.87 12.77 22.46
N ASN A 36 -4.93 13.70 22.64
CA ASN A 36 -5.21 15.13 22.67
C ASN A 36 -5.81 15.63 21.36
N THR A 37 -5.31 15.17 20.21
CA THR A 37 -5.88 15.54 18.90
C THR A 37 -7.33 15.07 18.77
N GLN A 38 -7.69 13.91 19.34
CA GLN A 38 -9.09 13.45 19.31
C GLN A 38 -9.99 14.30 20.20
N ILE A 39 -9.52 14.69 21.38
CA ILE A 39 -10.27 15.58 22.28
C ILE A 39 -10.57 16.90 21.58
N VAL A 40 -9.56 17.51 20.97
CA VAL A 40 -9.71 18.76 20.18
C VAL A 40 -10.66 18.56 19.00
N PHE A 41 -10.55 17.44 18.29
CA PHE A 41 -11.43 17.12 17.18
C PHE A 41 -12.90 17.01 17.62
N CYS A 42 -13.18 16.25 18.68
CA CYS A 42 -14.54 16.10 19.22
C CYS A 42 -15.10 17.41 19.77
N ALA A 43 -14.26 18.24 20.42
CA ALA A 43 -14.68 19.56 20.89
C ALA A 43 -15.11 20.50 19.75
N ASN A 44 -14.45 20.42 18.60
CA ASN A 44 -14.79 21.21 17.42
C ASN A 44 -15.89 20.58 16.54
N ASN A 45 -16.22 19.30 16.76
CA ASN A 45 -17.20 18.55 15.97
C ASN A 45 -18.18 17.85 16.92
N ILE A 46 -19.03 18.63 17.58
CA ILE A 46 -19.90 18.19 18.69
C ILE A 46 -20.83 17.03 18.30
N THR A 47 -21.24 16.94 17.02
CA THR A 47 -22.09 15.86 16.50
C THR A 47 -21.32 14.62 16.06
N SER A 48 -19.98 14.67 16.08
CA SER A 48 -19.11 13.62 15.58
C SER A 48 -18.75 12.63 16.68
N ASP A 49 -19.47 11.52 16.74
CA ASP A 49 -19.12 10.38 17.60
C ASP A 49 -18.22 9.39 16.85
N VAL A 50 -16.92 9.72 16.78
CA VAL A 50 -15.92 8.85 16.17
C VAL A 50 -15.23 8.02 17.23
N VAL A 51 -15.45 6.69 17.17
CA VAL A 51 -14.76 5.73 18.02
C VAL A 51 -13.23 5.83 17.83
N ARG A 52 -12.49 5.79 18.96
CA ARG A 52 -11.01 5.87 19.05
C ARG A 52 -10.25 5.14 17.94
N ARG A 53 -10.59 3.87 17.68
CA ARG A 53 -9.97 3.05 16.64
C ARG A 53 -10.09 3.67 15.25
N LYS A 54 -11.28 4.17 14.90
CA LYS A 54 -11.57 4.77 13.59
C LYS A 54 -10.87 6.12 13.46
N PHE A 55 -10.89 6.91 14.54
CA PHE A 55 -10.17 8.17 14.59
C PHE A 55 -8.67 8.00 14.32
N LEU A 56 -8.01 7.09 15.05
CA LEU A 56 -6.57 6.82 14.86
C LEU A 56 -6.24 6.29 13.48
N LYS A 57 -7.07 5.38 12.93
CA LYS A 57 -6.88 4.85 11.58
C LYS A 57 -6.95 5.97 10.54
N ASN A 58 -7.95 6.84 10.65
CA ASN A 58 -8.11 7.98 9.74
C ASN A 58 -6.93 8.95 9.88
N LEU A 59 -6.55 9.30 11.11
CA LEU A 59 -5.40 10.15 11.39
C LEU A 59 -4.12 9.61 10.74
N ALA A 60 -3.83 8.31 10.93
CA ALA A 60 -2.66 7.69 10.33
C ALA A 60 -2.70 7.72 8.79
N ASN A 61 -3.85 7.41 8.19
CA ASN A 61 -4.03 7.46 6.75
C ASN A 61 -3.80 8.87 6.19
N GLU A 62 -4.38 9.90 6.82
CA GLU A 62 -4.20 11.29 6.40
C GLU A 62 -2.73 11.74 6.52
N LEU A 63 -2.04 11.39 7.61
CA LEU A 63 -0.61 11.69 7.78
C LEU A 63 0.28 11.00 6.73
N MET A 64 -0.10 9.82 6.26
CA MET A 64 0.68 9.07 5.26
C MET A 64 0.34 9.43 3.82
N LYS A 65 -0.79 10.08 3.57
CA LYS A 65 -1.38 10.26 2.24
C LYS A 65 -0.41 10.84 1.21
N GLU A 66 0.21 11.98 1.52
CA GLU A 66 1.14 12.65 0.59
C GLU A 66 2.37 11.79 0.29
N HIS A 67 2.96 11.18 1.32
CA HIS A 67 4.09 10.27 1.13
C HIS A 67 3.74 9.02 0.33
N LEU A 68 2.52 8.49 0.49
CA LEU A 68 2.06 7.36 -0.31
C LEU A 68 1.83 7.78 -1.77
N ASN A 69 1.30 8.97 -2.02
CA ASN A 69 1.13 9.52 -3.38
C ASN A 69 2.47 9.68 -4.10
N GLU A 70 3.49 10.22 -3.42
CA GLU A 70 4.84 10.32 -3.97
C GLU A 70 5.42 8.95 -4.31
N ARG A 71 5.27 7.98 -3.39
CA ARG A 71 5.75 6.61 -3.59
C ARG A 71 4.98 5.87 -4.66
N ALA A 72 3.72 6.19 -4.92
CA ALA A 72 2.97 5.60 -6.03
C ALA A 72 3.63 5.91 -7.39
N ARG A 73 4.26 7.08 -7.53
CA ARG A 73 4.93 7.52 -8.77
C ARG A 73 6.34 6.96 -8.92
N CYS A 74 6.85 6.28 -7.91
CA CYS A 74 8.21 5.77 -7.89
C CYS A 74 8.34 4.46 -8.69
N THR A 75 9.04 4.53 -9.82
CA THR A 75 9.20 3.41 -10.77
C THR A 75 10.15 2.31 -10.28
N TYR A 76 11.06 2.62 -9.34
CA TYR A 76 12.00 1.64 -8.77
C TYR A 76 11.40 0.78 -7.66
N LEU A 77 10.18 1.08 -7.19
CA LEU A 77 9.51 0.23 -6.21
C LEU A 77 9.04 -1.08 -6.87
N PRO A 78 9.07 -2.20 -6.12
CA PRO A 78 8.48 -3.44 -6.59
C PRO A 78 7.04 -3.24 -7.05
N ARG A 79 6.69 -3.80 -8.21
CA ARG A 79 5.37 -3.65 -8.84
C ARG A 79 4.21 -3.86 -7.85
N LEU A 80 4.24 -4.98 -7.11
CA LEU A 80 3.20 -5.32 -6.14
C LEU A 80 3.06 -4.28 -5.02
N THR A 81 4.18 -3.70 -4.57
CA THR A 81 4.17 -2.66 -3.54
C THR A 81 3.54 -1.39 -4.09
N ARG A 82 3.91 -0.99 -5.32
CA ARG A 82 3.35 0.18 -5.99
C ARG A 82 1.85 0.03 -6.24
N GLU A 83 1.41 -1.13 -6.73
CA GLU A 83 -0.01 -1.45 -6.95
C GLU A 83 -0.83 -1.35 -5.67
N ARG A 84 -0.32 -1.90 -4.56
CA ARG A 84 -1.00 -1.76 -3.25
C ARG A 84 -1.09 -0.31 -2.79
N ILE A 85 -0.04 0.46 -2.99
CA ILE A 85 -0.05 1.89 -2.63
C ILE A 85 -1.07 2.65 -3.48
N MET A 86 -1.12 2.40 -4.78
CA MET A 86 -2.12 3.00 -5.69
C MET A 86 -3.55 2.65 -5.27
N GLN A 87 -3.80 1.40 -4.88
CA GLN A 87 -5.10 0.97 -4.33
C GLN A 87 -5.47 1.70 -3.04
N ILE A 88 -4.53 1.86 -2.11
CA ILE A 88 -4.77 2.58 -0.84
C ILE A 88 -5.07 4.06 -1.10
N CYS A 89 -4.37 4.67 -2.07
CA CYS A 89 -4.53 6.08 -2.42
C CYS A 89 -5.68 6.36 -3.40
N ASN A 90 -6.39 5.33 -3.89
CA ASN A 90 -7.37 5.43 -4.99
C ASN A 90 -6.82 6.17 -6.21
N ILE A 91 -5.56 5.89 -6.57
CA ILE A 91 -4.95 6.44 -7.79
C ILE A 91 -5.30 5.48 -8.93
N GLU A 92 -6.09 5.95 -9.89
CA GLU A 92 -6.36 5.21 -11.11
C GLU A 92 -5.06 5.08 -11.92
N GLU A 93 -4.73 3.85 -12.33
CA GLU A 93 -3.64 3.66 -13.29
C GLU A 93 -4.08 4.25 -14.63
N PRO A 94 -3.27 5.09 -15.29
CA PRO A 94 -3.54 5.48 -16.66
C PRO A 94 -3.62 4.22 -17.52
N GLU A 95 -4.62 4.13 -18.39
CA GLU A 95 -4.78 3.01 -19.32
C GLU A 95 -3.43 2.72 -19.99
N ALA A 96 -2.98 1.47 -19.88
CA ALA A 96 -1.70 1.07 -20.43
C ALA A 96 -1.73 1.30 -21.95
N ALA A 97 -0.92 2.25 -22.42
CA ALA A 97 -0.80 2.53 -23.84
C ALA A 97 -0.55 1.23 -24.63
N PRO A 98 -1.13 1.08 -25.83
CA PRO A 98 -0.92 -0.10 -26.66
C PRO A 98 0.58 -0.31 -26.86
N ARG A 99 1.05 -1.52 -26.58
CA ARG A 99 2.47 -1.83 -26.64
C ARG A 99 2.94 -1.83 -28.09
N PRO A 100 4.09 -1.22 -28.41
CA PRO A 100 4.61 -1.24 -29.77
C PRO A 100 4.90 -2.67 -30.23
N GLU A 101 4.67 -2.92 -31.52
CA GLU A 101 4.97 -4.20 -32.18
C GLU A 101 6.47 -4.53 -32.03
N GLY A 102 6.77 -5.79 -31.75
CA GLY A 102 8.15 -6.24 -31.51
C GLY A 102 8.66 -6.09 -30.07
N THR A 103 7.79 -5.72 -29.12
CA THR A 103 8.17 -5.68 -27.70
C THR A 103 8.54 -7.08 -27.17
N ILE A 104 9.73 -7.19 -26.59
CA ILE A 104 10.23 -8.41 -25.95
C ILE A 104 10.11 -8.23 -24.43
N GLY A 105 9.50 -9.21 -23.76
CA GLY A 105 9.37 -9.22 -22.32
C GLY A 105 9.91 -10.49 -21.67
N ARG A 106 9.98 -10.49 -20.34
CA ARG A 106 10.33 -11.67 -19.55
C ARG A 106 9.09 -12.53 -19.36
N CYS A 107 9.22 -13.85 -19.50
CA CYS A 107 8.15 -14.78 -19.16
C CYS A 107 7.78 -14.66 -17.68
N LYS A 108 6.48 -14.49 -17.38
CA LYS A 108 5.97 -14.33 -16.01
C LYS A 108 6.20 -15.57 -15.13
N GLU A 109 6.01 -16.75 -15.71
CA GLU A 109 6.13 -18.04 -15.00
C GLU A 109 7.58 -18.52 -14.88
N CYS A 110 8.48 -18.02 -15.75
CA CYS A 110 9.90 -18.27 -15.56
C CYS A 110 10.39 -17.51 -14.33
N GLY A 111 10.80 -18.25 -13.30
CA GLY A 111 11.47 -17.68 -12.13
C GLY A 111 12.62 -16.73 -12.53
N SER A 112 12.88 -15.73 -11.68
CA SER A 112 13.84 -14.64 -11.95
C SER A 112 15.24 -15.13 -12.35
N LYS A 113 15.67 -16.30 -11.85
CA LYS A 113 16.95 -16.94 -12.19
C LYS A 113 17.04 -17.37 -13.67
N ARG A 114 15.94 -17.85 -14.26
CA ARG A 114 15.92 -18.28 -15.67
C ARG A 114 15.84 -17.09 -16.63
N ASN A 115 15.16 -16.00 -16.22
CA ASN A 115 15.08 -14.73 -16.95
C ASN A 115 14.79 -14.90 -18.48
N ARG A 116 13.94 -15.86 -18.85
CA ARG A 116 13.70 -16.16 -20.25
C ARG A 116 12.93 -15.03 -20.92
N LYS A 117 13.50 -14.47 -21.99
CA LYS A 117 12.85 -13.45 -22.81
C LYS A 117 11.97 -14.11 -23.88
N THR A 118 10.85 -13.47 -24.22
CA THR A 118 9.86 -13.95 -25.17
C THR A 118 9.19 -12.78 -25.89
N LYS A 119 8.83 -13.00 -27.16
CA LYS A 119 7.99 -12.10 -27.97
C LYS A 119 6.50 -12.44 -27.87
N TYR A 120 6.17 -13.60 -27.30
CA TYR A 120 4.80 -14.07 -27.19
C TYR A 120 4.14 -13.54 -25.91
N PHE A 121 2.90 -13.10 -26.03
CA PHE A 121 2.10 -12.59 -24.93
C PHE A 121 0.65 -13.06 -25.05
N CYS A 122 -0.04 -13.14 -23.91
CA CYS A 122 -1.48 -13.45 -23.88
C CYS A 122 -2.29 -12.26 -24.38
N GLN A 123 -3.22 -12.48 -25.32
CA GLN A 123 -4.09 -11.41 -25.84
C GLN A 123 -5.08 -10.88 -24.80
N LYS A 124 -5.52 -11.70 -23.83
CA LYS A 124 -6.48 -11.28 -22.79
C LYS A 124 -5.84 -10.45 -21.67
N CYS A 125 -4.62 -10.78 -21.26
CA CYS A 125 -3.98 -10.16 -20.09
C CYS A 125 -2.60 -9.53 -20.38
N SER A 126 -2.18 -9.45 -21.64
CA SER A 126 -0.93 -8.82 -22.11
C SER A 126 0.34 -9.27 -21.38
N THR A 127 0.31 -10.48 -20.82
CA THR A 127 1.39 -11.07 -20.05
C THR A 127 2.31 -11.87 -20.96
N PHE A 128 3.63 -11.69 -20.82
CA PHE A 128 4.63 -12.42 -21.59
C PHE A 128 4.79 -13.86 -21.10
N LEU A 129 4.78 -14.82 -22.04
CA LEU A 129 4.92 -16.25 -21.79
C LEU A 129 5.91 -16.86 -22.78
N CYS A 130 6.82 -17.71 -22.32
CA CYS A 130 7.63 -18.52 -23.23
C CYS A 130 6.80 -19.70 -23.76
N LEU A 131 7.26 -20.34 -24.84
CA LEU A 131 6.54 -21.46 -25.46
C LEU A 131 6.40 -22.69 -24.54
N GLU A 132 7.21 -22.83 -23.50
CA GLU A 132 7.04 -23.89 -22.48
C GLU A 132 5.85 -23.65 -21.54
N HIS A 133 5.52 -22.37 -21.28
CA HIS A 133 4.45 -21.99 -20.37
C HIS A 133 3.18 -21.53 -21.11
N ALA A 134 3.27 -21.35 -22.43
CA ALA A 134 2.13 -20.97 -23.26
C ALA A 134 1.45 -22.23 -23.81
N GLN A 135 0.12 -22.26 -23.73
CA GLN A 135 -0.69 -23.23 -24.47
C GLN A 135 -1.20 -22.57 -25.75
N VAL A 136 -1.01 -23.24 -26.88
CA VAL A 136 -1.46 -22.77 -28.18
C VAL A 136 -2.82 -23.36 -28.47
N LEU A 137 -3.82 -22.50 -28.66
CA LEU A 137 -5.16 -22.89 -29.08
C LEU A 137 -5.42 -22.35 -30.50
N CYS A 138 -6.11 -23.13 -31.32
CA CYS A 138 -6.58 -22.63 -32.62
C CYS A 138 -7.75 -21.65 -32.41
N LYS A 139 -8.10 -20.88 -33.44
CA LYS A 139 -9.19 -19.88 -33.36
C LYS A 139 -10.53 -20.49 -32.93
N GLN A 140 -10.80 -21.73 -33.33
CA GLN A 140 -12.03 -22.45 -32.98
C GLN A 140 -12.09 -22.91 -31.51
N CYS A 141 -10.94 -23.00 -30.81
CA CYS A 141 -10.89 -23.41 -29.40
C CYS A 141 -10.77 -22.23 -28.43
N ILE A 142 -10.69 -20.99 -28.94
CA ILE A 142 -10.60 -19.76 -28.13
C ILE A 142 -12.00 -19.17 -27.85
N GLU A 143 -12.97 -19.49 -28.71
CA GLU A 143 -14.40 -19.21 -28.51
C GLU A 143 -15.03 -20.12 -27.44
#